data_AF-A0A481SZJ1-F1
#
_entry.id   AF-A0A481SZJ1-F1
#
_cell.length_a   1.000
_cell.length_b   1.000
_cell.length_c   1.000
_cell.angle_alpha   90.00
_cell.angle_beta   90.00
_cell.angle_gamma   90.00
#
_symmetry.space_group_name_H-M   'P 1'
#
loop_
_entity.id
_entity.type
_entity.pdbx_description
1 polymer ?
#
loop_
_entity_poly.entity_id
_entity_poly.type
_entity_poly.pdbx_seq_one_letter_code
_entity_poly.pdbx_strand_id
1 'polypeptide(L)'
;MENPDTAETPGKNDPLDDAWSMKVPSFSKEDNRHGLLEASSFATLFPKYREKYLRECWPLVQKALTEYELKADLDVMEGVMTVRTTRKTWDPFIIIKARDMIKLLARSVPYEHA
;
A
#
# COMPACT_ATOMS: atom_id res chain seq x y z
N MET A 1 17.71 -31.09 24.80
CA MET A 1 17.11 -29.74 24.67
C MET A 1 17.75 -29.16 23.42
N GLU A 2 17.17 -29.50 22.26
CA GLU A 2 17.64 -29.08 20.94
C GLU A 2 16.60 -28.13 20.35
N ASN A 3 17.03 -26.96 19.90
CA ASN A 3 16.19 -25.89 19.38
C ASN A 3 15.65 -26.26 17.98
N PRO A 4 14.33 -26.18 17.72
CA PRO A 4 13.74 -26.59 16.44
C PRO A 4 13.59 -25.47 15.40
N ASP A 5 14.41 -24.40 15.44
CA ASP A 5 14.24 -23.23 14.55
C ASP A 5 15.42 -23.04 13.58
N THR A 6 15.65 -24.01 12.69
CA THR A 6 16.43 -23.77 11.48
C THR A 6 15.72 -24.40 10.29
N ALA A 7 14.67 -23.72 9.82
CA ALA A 7 14.07 -24.03 8.52
C ALA A 7 15.02 -23.52 7.43
N GLU A 8 15.76 -24.45 6.83
CA GLU A 8 16.59 -24.22 5.65
C GLU A 8 15.73 -23.59 4.54
N THR A 9 16.27 -22.54 3.90
CA THR A 9 15.59 -21.90 2.77
C THR A 9 15.85 -22.74 1.53
N PRO A 10 14.84 -23.38 0.91
CA PRO A 10 15.07 -24.27 -0.22
C PRO A 10 15.66 -23.50 -1.40
N GLY A 11 16.61 -24.15 -2.09
CA GLY A 11 17.29 -23.60 -3.26
C GLY A 11 16.33 -23.28 -4.40
N LYS A 12 16.68 -22.28 -5.21
CA LYS A 12 15.84 -21.65 -6.26
C LYS A 12 15.23 -22.59 -7.33
N ASN A 13 15.53 -23.89 -7.35
CA ASN A 13 15.16 -24.79 -8.46
C ASN A 13 14.59 -26.17 -8.04
N ASP A 14 14.28 -26.42 -6.77
CA ASP A 14 13.60 -27.67 -6.39
C ASP A 14 12.07 -27.54 -6.55
N PRO A 15 11.36 -28.61 -6.98
CA PRO A 15 9.90 -28.60 -6.99
C PRO A 15 9.40 -28.38 -5.57
N LEU A 16 8.77 -27.23 -5.32
CA LEU A 16 8.10 -26.97 -4.05
C LEU A 16 6.78 -27.77 -4.04
N ASP A 17 6.62 -28.66 -3.06
CA ASP A 17 5.37 -29.42 -2.87
C ASP A 17 4.16 -28.49 -2.60
N ASP A 18 4.41 -27.33 -1.98
CA ASP A 18 3.41 -26.27 -1.74
C ASP A 18 3.76 -24.99 -2.51
N ALA A 19 3.09 -24.75 -3.63
CA ALA A 19 3.22 -23.54 -4.45
C ALA A 19 2.93 -22.22 -3.68
N TRP A 20 2.23 -22.31 -2.54
CA TRP A 20 1.91 -21.15 -1.67
C TRP A 20 3.01 -20.78 -0.67
N SER A 21 4.04 -21.64 -0.51
CA SER A 21 5.17 -21.39 0.39
C SER A 21 6.25 -20.49 -0.24
N MET A 22 6.08 -20.08 -1.49
CA MET A 22 7.02 -19.22 -2.21
C MET A 22 6.95 -17.78 -1.69
N LYS A 23 8.03 -17.30 -1.05
CA LYS A 23 8.13 -15.91 -0.58
C LYS A 23 8.32 -14.98 -1.78
N VAL A 24 7.37 -14.09 -2.02
CA VAL A 24 7.49 -13.03 -3.04
C VAL A 24 8.64 -12.09 -2.64
N PRO A 25 9.61 -11.81 -3.53
CA PRO A 25 10.68 -10.88 -3.23
C PRO A 25 10.11 -9.46 -3.00
N SER A 26 10.56 -8.80 -1.93
CA SER A 26 10.23 -7.39 -1.70
C SER A 26 10.92 -6.53 -2.74
N PHE A 27 10.16 -5.68 -3.42
CA PHE A 27 10.74 -4.68 -4.32
C PHE A 27 11.56 -3.68 -3.50
N SER A 28 12.76 -3.33 -3.93
CA SER A 28 13.59 -2.32 -3.27
C SER A 28 13.62 -1.04 -4.11
N LYS A 29 14.04 0.07 -3.50
CA LYS A 29 14.26 1.34 -4.22
C LYS A 29 15.34 1.21 -5.31
N GLU A 30 16.23 0.22 -5.18
CA GLU A 30 17.36 -0.01 -6.07
C GLU A 30 16.95 -0.74 -7.36
N ASP A 31 15.85 -1.49 -7.32
CA ASP A 31 15.31 -2.24 -8.46
C ASP A 31 14.68 -1.32 -9.52
N ASN A 32 14.28 -0.11 -9.14
CA ASN A 32 13.63 0.87 -10.03
C ASN A 32 14.42 2.18 -10.16
N ARG A 33 15.56 2.12 -10.84
CA ARG A 33 16.43 3.30 -11.06
C ARG A 33 15.80 4.41 -11.89
N HIS A 34 14.83 4.08 -12.74
CA HIS A 34 14.21 5.04 -13.68
C HIS A 34 12.83 5.53 -13.23
N GLY A 35 12.25 4.93 -12.19
CA GLY A 35 10.93 5.28 -11.68
C GLY A 35 9.79 4.92 -12.64
N LEU A 36 8.58 5.39 -12.33
CA LEU A 36 7.41 5.21 -13.21
C LEU A 36 7.37 6.28 -14.30
N LEU A 37 7.10 5.86 -15.54
CA LEU A 37 6.91 6.78 -16.67
C LEU A 37 5.60 7.57 -16.55
N GLU A 38 4.53 6.86 -16.18
CA GLU A 38 3.16 7.37 -16.12
C GLU A 38 2.61 7.36 -14.69
N ALA A 39 1.72 8.31 -14.42
CA ALA A 39 1.06 8.42 -13.13
C ALA A 39 -0.26 7.64 -13.15
N SER A 40 -0.45 6.76 -12.17
CA SER A 40 -1.73 6.10 -11.89
C SER A 40 -2.46 6.84 -10.79
N SER A 41 -3.77 7.01 -10.91
CA SER A 41 -4.61 7.72 -9.95
C SER A 41 -5.88 6.93 -9.65
N PHE A 42 -6.21 6.81 -8.37
CA PHE A 42 -7.45 6.20 -7.92
C PHE A 42 -8.19 7.16 -6.98
N ALA A 43 -9.50 7.24 -7.14
CA ALA A 43 -10.37 8.05 -6.31
C ALA A 43 -11.49 7.18 -5.72
N THR A 44 -11.90 7.48 -4.49
CA THR A 44 -13.03 6.82 -3.83
C THR A 44 -13.86 7.85 -3.08
N LEU A 45 -15.18 7.79 -3.29
CA LEU A 45 -16.16 8.61 -2.59
C LEU A 45 -16.36 8.10 -1.16
N PHE A 46 -16.52 9.00 -0.20
CA PHE A 46 -16.86 8.66 1.19
C PHE A 46 -18.14 9.37 1.66
N PRO A 47 -18.89 8.76 2.61
CA PRO A 47 -20.08 9.39 3.16
C PRO A 47 -19.78 10.62 4.02
N LYS A 48 -20.65 11.63 3.98
CA LYS A 48 -20.49 12.89 4.74
C LYS A 48 -20.22 12.70 6.24
N TYR A 49 -20.84 11.70 6.86
CA TYR A 49 -20.65 11.44 8.30
C TYR A 49 -19.21 11.02 8.65
N ARG A 50 -18.45 10.49 7.68
CA ARG A 50 -17.07 10.01 7.90
C ARG A 50 -16.04 11.13 7.76
N GLU A 51 -16.45 12.30 7.29
CA GLU A 51 -15.59 13.47 7.08
C GLU A 51 -14.75 13.84 8.31
N LYS A 52 -15.39 13.98 9.48
CA LYS A 52 -14.71 14.42 10.70
C LYS A 52 -13.55 13.50 11.05
N TYR A 53 -13.79 12.19 11.00
CA TYR A 53 -12.77 11.18 11.24
C TYR A 53 -11.65 11.23 10.21
N LEU A 54 -12.00 11.32 8.92
CA LEU A 54 -11.01 11.37 7.84
C LEU A 54 -10.11 12.60 7.96
N ARG A 55 -10.66 13.77 8.33
CA ARG A 55 -9.87 14.98 8.57
C ARG A 55 -8.86 14.81 9.70
N GLU A 56 -9.25 14.13 10.78
CA GLU A 56 -8.38 13.89 11.94
C GLU A 56 -7.25 12.88 11.63
N CYS A 57 -7.55 11.80 10.90
CA CYS A 57 -6.57 10.76 10.59
C CYS A 57 -5.77 11.01 9.29
N TRP A 58 -6.18 11.97 8.45
CA TRP A 58 -5.54 12.23 7.14
C TRP A 58 -4.03 12.47 7.22
N PRO A 59 -3.49 13.23 8.20
CA PRO A 59 -2.04 13.42 8.29
C PRO A 59 -1.27 12.12 8.48
N LEU A 60 -1.85 11.13 9.16
CA LEU A 60 -1.25 9.81 9.35
C LEU A 60 -1.21 9.03 8.02
N VAL A 61 -2.33 9.05 7.29
CA VAL A 61 -2.44 8.45 5.95
C VAL A 61 -1.43 9.05 4.99
N GLN A 62 -1.28 10.39 5.00
CA GLN A 62 -0.30 11.07 4.15
C GLN A 62 1.13 10.68 4.51
N LYS A 63 1.46 10.58 5.80
CA LYS A 63 2.78 10.14 6.26
C LYS A 63 3.09 8.72 5.77
N ALA A 64 2.18 7.78 5.99
CA ALA A 64 2.35 6.38 5.57
C ALA A 64 2.54 6.25 4.06
N LEU A 65 1.77 6.99 3.26
CA LEU A 65 1.88 6.95 1.79
C LEU A 65 3.13 7.67 1.26
N THR A 66 3.62 8.69 1.97
CA THR A 66 4.84 9.43 1.58
C THR A 66 6.08 8.55 1.64
N GLU A 67 6.15 7.58 2.56
CA GLU A 67 7.26 6.61 2.66
C GLU A 67 7.45 5.79 1.36
N TYR A 68 6.35 5.57 0.65
CA TYR A 68 6.29 4.89 -0.64
C TYR A 68 6.29 5.85 -1.85
N GLU A 69 6.53 7.15 -1.62
CA GLU A 69 6.50 8.20 -2.64
C GLU A 69 5.14 8.29 -3.36
N LEU A 70 4.04 8.01 -2.65
CA LEU A 70 2.67 8.18 -3.12
C LEU A 70 2.10 9.51 -2.63
N LYS A 71 1.31 10.16 -3.47
CA LYS A 71 0.58 11.38 -3.12
C LYS A 71 -0.86 11.04 -2.77
N ALA A 72 -1.34 11.57 -1.65
CA ALA A 72 -2.73 11.44 -1.23
C ALA A 72 -3.35 12.81 -0.95
N ASP A 73 -4.53 13.02 -1.55
CA ASP A 73 -5.33 14.24 -1.40
C ASP A 73 -6.75 13.89 -0.90
N LEU A 74 -7.26 14.70 0.03
CA LEU A 74 -8.61 14.60 0.58
C LEU A 74 -9.40 15.82 0.13
N ASP A 75 -10.39 15.59 -0.73
CA ASP A 75 -11.38 16.60 -1.09
C ASP A 75 -12.62 16.42 -0.22
N VAL A 76 -12.86 17.41 0.63
CA VAL A 76 -13.97 17.37 1.55
C VAL A 76 -15.24 18.02 1.00
N MET A 77 -15.11 18.89 0.01
CA MET A 77 -16.27 19.51 -0.64
C MET A 77 -16.99 18.47 -1.50
N GLU A 78 -16.21 17.73 -2.30
CA GLU A 78 -16.71 16.65 -3.17
C GLU A 78 -16.87 15.32 -2.41
N GLY A 79 -16.24 15.17 -1.24
CA GLY A 79 -16.28 13.93 -0.46
C GLY A 79 -15.49 12.79 -1.11
N VAL A 80 -14.32 13.10 -1.67
CA VAL A 80 -13.45 12.18 -2.42
C VAL A 80 -12.08 12.06 -1.76
N MET A 81 -11.60 10.82 -1.61
CA MET A 81 -10.20 10.53 -1.32
C MET A 81 -9.49 10.11 -2.61
N THR A 82 -8.35 10.71 -2.90
CA THR A 82 -7.56 10.42 -4.10
C THR A 82 -6.15 10.00 -3.74
N VAL A 83 -5.65 8.92 -4.34
CA VAL A 83 -4.26 8.44 -4.24
C VAL A 83 -3.62 8.38 -5.63
N ARG A 84 -2.38 8.85 -5.74
CA ARG A 84 -1.66 9.01 -6.99
C ARG A 84 -0.22 8.56 -6.87
N THR A 85 0.27 7.84 -7.86
CA THR A 85 1.70 7.55 -7.98
C THR A 85 2.47 8.80 -8.41
N THR A 86 3.74 8.85 -8.06
CA THR A 86 4.67 9.88 -8.52
C THR A 86 5.77 9.23 -9.36
N ARG A 87 6.55 10.05 -10.08
CA ARG A 87 7.73 9.56 -10.81
C ARG A 87 8.79 8.92 -9.90
N LYS A 88 8.72 9.16 -8.58
CA LYS A 88 9.65 8.62 -7.58
C LYS A 88 9.14 7.32 -6.95
N THR A 89 7.89 6.93 -7.21
CA THR A 89 7.35 5.65 -6.74
C THR A 89 8.19 4.52 -7.33
N TRP A 90 8.76 3.70 -6.45
CA TRP A 90 9.69 2.64 -6.82
C TRP A 90 8.96 1.31 -7.03
N ASP A 91 7.93 1.01 -6.24
CA ASP A 91 7.10 -0.18 -6.37
C ASP A 91 5.87 0.11 -7.25
N PRO A 92 5.70 -0.56 -8.41
CA PRO A 92 4.51 -0.37 -9.25
C PRO A 92 3.21 -0.92 -8.62
N PHE A 93 3.30 -1.90 -7.71
CA PHE A 93 2.13 -2.55 -7.11
C PHE A 93 1.59 -1.81 -5.88
N ILE A 94 2.37 -0.93 -5.26
CA ILE A 94 2.00 -0.22 -4.03
C ILE A 94 0.73 0.63 -4.17
N ILE A 95 0.45 1.15 -5.37
CA ILE A 95 -0.77 1.93 -5.65
C ILE A 95 -2.05 1.10 -5.48
N ILE A 96 -1.98 -0.21 -5.72
CA ILE A 96 -3.12 -1.12 -5.56
C ILE A 96 -3.44 -1.30 -4.06
N LYS A 97 -2.41 -1.42 -3.22
CA LYS A 97 -2.57 -1.46 -1.76
C LYS A 97 -3.13 -0.14 -1.24
N ALA A 98 -2.62 1.00 -1.73
CA ALA A 98 -3.13 2.32 -1.36
C ALA A 98 -4.61 2.52 -1.76
N ARG A 99 -5.01 2.02 -2.94
CA ARG A 99 -6.41 2.00 -3.38
C ARG A 99 -7.30 1.20 -2.42
N ASP A 100 -6.82 0.06 -1.95
CA ASP A 100 -7.60 -0.80 -1.05
C ASP A 100 -7.69 -0.20 0.36
N MET A 101 -6.63 0.45 0.84
CA MET A 101 -6.64 1.24 2.08
C MET A 101 -7.71 2.37 2.04
N ILE A 102 -7.73 3.22 1.00
CA ILE A 102 -8.75 4.29 0.91
C ILE A 102 -10.18 3.75 0.81
N LYS A 103 -10.34 2.56 0.21
CA LYS A 103 -11.63 1.85 0.14
C LYS A 103 -12.08 1.32 1.50
N LEU A 104 -11.15 0.91 2.37
CA LEU A 104 -11.45 0.49 3.75
C LEU A 104 -11.81 1.69 4.62
N LEU A 105 -11.07 2.79 4.51
CA LEU A 105 -11.38 4.05 5.18
C LEU A 105 -12.78 4.58 4.81
N ALA A 106 -13.16 4.49 3.53
CA ALA A 106 -14.51 4.84 3.06
C ALA A 106 -15.60 3.94 3.67
N ARG A 107 -15.30 2.66 3.92
CA ARG A 107 -16.18 1.68 4.57
C ARG A 107 -16.17 1.76 6.11
N SER A 108 -15.68 2.86 6.66
CA SER A 108 -15.65 3.12 8.10
C SER A 108 -14.72 2.22 8.92
N VAL A 109 -13.74 1.58 8.28
CA VAL A 109 -12.65 0.90 8.99
C VAL A 109 -11.73 1.94 9.63
N PRO A 110 -11.32 1.77 10.91
CA PRO A 110 -10.34 2.64 11.55
C PRO A 110 -8.97 2.55 10.88
N TYR A 111 -8.21 3.65 10.86
CA TYR A 111 -6.88 3.75 10.25
C TYR A 111 -5.90 2.65 10.72
N GLU A 112 -5.91 2.30 12.01
CA GLU A 112 -5.04 1.26 12.58
C GLU A 112 -5.26 -0.14 11.98
N HIS A 113 -6.41 -0.36 11.34
CA HIS A 113 -6.80 -1.64 10.74
C HIS A 113 -6.98 -1.55 9.21
N ALA A 114 -6.73 -0.37 8.63
CA ALA A 114 -6.97 -0.07 7.23
C ALA A 114 -5.72 -0.30 6.36
#